data_AF-A0A2R7M4P5-F1
#
_entry.id   AF-A0A2R7M4P5-F1
#
_cell.length_a   1.000
_cell.length_b   1.000
_cell.length_c   1.000
_cell.angle_alpha   90.00
_cell.angle_beta   90.00
_cell.angle_gamma   90.00
#
_symmetry.space_group_name_H-M   'P 1'
#
loop_
_entity.id
_entity.type
_entity.pdbx_description
1 polymer ?
#
loop_
_entity_poly.entity_id
_entity_poly.type
_entity_poly.pdbx_seq_one_letter_code
_entity_poly.pdbx_strand_id
1 'polypeptide(L)'
;DALFVGGGLTPAYLDAVASIRDAVVERVRDGMPYAGFSAGSAIAAGPALVGGYRVRGVEVVSPDAAEELDEVEVRPGLGLLDFAVDVHAAQWGTLSRLVAAVDAGIVSEGVAVDEHTALVISAQAAPAVRGDGQVWRVEAAASGIQVQVLRA
;
A
#
# COMPACT_ATOMS: atom_id res chain seq x y z
N ASP A 1 -5.54 21.14 10.88
CA ASP A 1 -6.18 19.82 11.06
C ASP A 1 -5.48 18.78 10.19
N ALA A 2 -5.60 17.50 10.55
CA ALA A 2 -5.04 16.37 9.81
C ALA A 2 -5.92 15.13 10.02
N LEU A 3 -5.86 14.18 9.09
CA LEU A 3 -6.49 12.87 9.24
C LEU A 3 -5.42 11.79 9.43
N PHE A 4 -5.55 11.02 10.51
CA PHE A 4 -4.73 9.82 10.75
C PHE A 4 -5.63 8.58 10.70
N VAL A 5 -5.35 7.65 9.79
CA VAL A 5 -6.04 6.36 9.69
C VAL A 5 -5.13 5.27 10.21
N GLY A 6 -5.55 4.62 11.30
CA GLY A 6 -4.81 3.55 11.96
C GLY A 6 -4.84 2.21 11.22
N GLY A 7 -4.30 1.18 11.89
CA GLY A 7 -4.23 -0.19 11.39
C GLY A 7 -5.30 -1.11 11.94
N GLY A 8 -5.56 -2.19 11.23
CA GLY A 8 -6.49 -3.26 11.58
C GLY A 8 -6.75 -4.11 10.34
N LEU A 9 -7.91 -4.80 10.29
CA LEU A 9 -8.32 -5.56 9.11
C LEU A 9 -8.52 -4.62 7.91
N THR A 10 -7.65 -4.71 6.90
CA THR A 10 -7.58 -3.74 5.80
C THR A 10 -8.88 -3.62 5.01
N PRO A 11 -9.58 -4.70 4.64
CA PRO A 11 -10.89 -4.62 3.99
C PRO A 11 -11.92 -3.85 4.83
N ALA A 12 -11.97 -4.08 6.14
CA ALA A 12 -12.93 -3.41 7.02
C ALA A 12 -12.63 -1.90 7.17
N TYR A 13 -11.35 -1.51 7.17
CA TYR A 13 -10.96 -0.11 7.17
C TYR A 13 -11.35 0.59 5.87
N LEU A 14 -11.19 -0.08 4.73
CA LEU A 14 -11.65 0.45 3.44
C LEU A 14 -13.17 0.68 3.44
N ASP A 15 -13.94 -0.30 3.91
CA ASP A 15 -15.40 -0.20 4.00
C ASP A 15 -15.83 0.95 4.94
N ALA A 16 -15.14 1.11 6.08
CA ALA A 16 -15.44 2.16 7.05
C ALA A 16 -15.24 3.57 6.47
N VAL A 17 -14.18 3.78 5.67
CA VAL A 17 -13.89 5.11 5.08
C VAL A 17 -14.68 5.37 3.80
N ALA A 18 -15.29 4.36 3.19
CA ALA A 18 -15.98 4.49 1.90
C ALA A 18 -17.04 5.60 1.91
N SER A 19 -17.81 5.73 3.00
CA SER A 19 -18.87 6.74 3.14
C SER A 19 -18.36 8.19 3.22
N ILE A 20 -17.09 8.39 3.59
CA ILE A 20 -16.46 9.70 3.74
C ILE A 20 -15.34 9.95 2.73
N ARG A 21 -15.11 9.02 1.80
CA ARG A 21 -14.00 9.04 0.83
C ARG A 21 -13.86 10.40 0.14
N ASP A 22 -14.92 10.88 -0.49
CA ASP A 22 -14.85 12.10 -1.30
C ASP A 22 -14.51 13.32 -0.45
N ALA A 23 -15.08 13.41 0.77
CA ALA A 23 -14.79 14.48 1.71
C ALA A 23 -13.35 14.42 2.26
N VAL A 24 -12.77 13.23 2.40
CA VAL A 24 -11.36 13.05 2.76
C VAL A 24 -10.47 13.52 1.62
N VAL A 25 -10.73 13.04 0.40
CA VAL A 25 -9.93 13.38 -0.80
C VAL A 25 -9.96 14.88 -1.07
N GLU A 26 -11.13 15.51 -1.00
CA GLU A 26 -11.28 16.96 -1.15
C GLU A 26 -10.42 17.72 -0.13
N ARG A 27 -10.55 17.40 1.16
CA ARG A 27 -9.76 18.09 2.20
C ARG A 27 -8.26 17.87 2.06
N VAL A 28 -7.83 16.67 1.67
CA VAL A 28 -6.41 16.39 1.45
C VAL A 28 -5.87 17.19 0.28
N ARG A 29 -6.64 17.31 -0.82
CA ARG A 29 -6.29 18.16 -1.96
C ARG A 29 -6.24 19.64 -1.60
N ASP A 30 -7.07 20.07 -0.65
CA ASP A 30 -7.05 21.43 -0.10
C ASP A 30 -5.93 21.69 0.93
N GLY A 31 -5.06 20.70 1.17
CA GLY A 31 -3.85 20.83 1.98
C GLY A 31 -3.93 20.23 3.38
N MET A 32 -5.01 19.54 3.74
CA MET A 32 -5.05 18.74 4.97
C MET A 32 -4.10 17.54 4.87
N PRO A 33 -3.15 17.35 5.80
CA PRO A 33 -2.31 16.15 5.79
C PRO A 33 -3.11 14.88 6.03
N TYR A 34 -2.76 13.82 5.28
CA TYR A 34 -3.19 12.44 5.52
C TYR A 34 -2.01 11.62 6.02
N ALA A 35 -2.22 10.84 7.07
CA ALA A 35 -1.25 9.85 7.54
C ALA A 35 -1.94 8.49 7.70
N GLY A 36 -1.43 7.49 6.99
CA GLY A 36 -1.88 6.10 7.09
C GLY A 36 -0.89 5.27 7.91
N PHE A 37 -1.39 4.34 8.70
CA PHE A 37 -0.60 3.32 9.38
C PHE A 37 -1.18 1.94 9.08
N SER A 38 -0.34 0.99 8.66
CA SER A 38 -0.75 -0.37 8.28
C SER A 38 -1.89 -0.33 7.23
N ALA A 39 -3.09 -0.84 7.53
CA ALA A 39 -4.29 -0.72 6.71
C ALA A 39 -4.54 0.70 6.18
N GLY A 40 -4.37 1.74 7.02
CA GLY A 40 -4.52 3.12 6.62
C GLY A 40 -3.57 3.55 5.50
N SER A 41 -2.39 2.94 5.40
CA SER A 41 -1.45 3.18 4.30
C SER A 41 -1.90 2.48 3.02
N ALA A 42 -2.35 1.22 3.12
CA ALA A 42 -2.83 0.43 1.99
C ALA A 42 -4.05 1.08 1.30
N ILE A 43 -5.03 1.55 2.09
CA ILE A 43 -6.25 2.15 1.54
C ILE A 43 -6.05 3.58 0.99
N ALA A 44 -4.90 4.22 1.26
CA ALA A 44 -4.58 5.53 0.69
C ALA A 44 -4.38 5.47 -0.83
N ALA A 45 -3.98 4.30 -1.34
CA ALA A 45 -3.83 4.02 -2.76
C ALA A 45 -5.15 4.10 -3.53
N GLY A 46 -5.05 4.37 -4.83
CA GLY A 46 -6.14 4.18 -5.80
C GLY A 46 -6.39 2.69 -6.02
N PRO A 47 -5.39 1.90 -6.46
CA PRO A 47 -5.44 0.45 -6.43
C PRO A 47 -5.04 -0.05 -5.03
N ALA A 48 -5.99 -0.06 -4.09
CA ALA A 48 -5.73 -0.52 -2.72
C ALA A 48 -5.61 -2.03 -2.68
N LEU A 49 -4.40 -2.54 -2.39
CA LEU A 49 -4.15 -3.95 -2.10
C LEU A 49 -4.67 -4.24 -0.69
N VAL A 50 -5.82 -4.90 -0.59
CA VAL A 50 -6.53 -5.06 0.69
C VAL A 50 -6.21 -6.37 1.40
N GLY A 51 -5.50 -7.29 0.75
CA GLY A 51 -5.11 -8.56 1.35
C GLY A 51 -4.89 -9.64 0.32
N GLY A 52 -4.97 -10.89 0.79
CA GLY A 52 -4.73 -12.10 0.03
C GLY A 52 -3.29 -12.59 0.17
N TYR A 53 -3.11 -13.89 0.01
CA TYR A 53 -1.82 -14.56 0.12
C TYR A 53 -1.53 -15.51 -1.05
N ARG A 54 -2.47 -15.64 -1.99
CA ARG A 54 -2.31 -16.40 -3.23
C ARG A 54 -2.45 -15.52 -4.47
N VAL A 55 -1.73 -15.88 -5.52
CA VAL A 55 -1.96 -15.38 -6.87
C VAL A 55 -2.12 -16.58 -7.78
N ARG A 56 -3.32 -16.75 -8.37
CA ARG A 56 -3.66 -17.87 -9.25
C ARG A 56 -3.41 -19.23 -8.58
N GLY A 57 -3.78 -19.35 -7.31
CA GLY A 57 -3.62 -20.55 -6.49
C GLY A 57 -2.21 -20.80 -5.94
N VAL A 58 -1.22 -19.95 -6.26
CA VAL A 58 0.16 -20.07 -5.76
C VAL A 58 0.36 -19.15 -4.57
N GLU A 59 0.89 -19.67 -3.47
CA GLU A 59 1.24 -18.88 -2.29
C GLU A 59 2.36 -17.87 -2.59
N VAL A 60 2.13 -16.62 -2.23
CA VAL A 60 3.06 -15.49 -2.47
C VAL A 60 3.50 -14.78 -1.19
N VAL A 61 2.82 -15.01 -0.07
CA VAL A 61 3.18 -14.54 1.28
C VAL A 61 2.55 -15.48 2.32
N SER A 62 2.95 -15.39 3.59
CA SER A 62 2.32 -16.15 4.68
C SER A 62 0.80 -15.91 4.72
N PRO A 63 -0.03 -16.95 4.94
CA PRO A 63 -1.45 -16.81 5.22
C PRO A 63 -1.76 -15.91 6.43
N ASP A 64 -0.82 -15.71 7.34
CA ASP A 64 -1.01 -14.81 8.49
C ASP A 64 -1.12 -13.33 8.07
N ALA A 65 -0.58 -12.97 6.90
CA ALA A 65 -0.68 -11.64 6.30
C ALA A 65 -1.86 -11.51 5.32
N ALA A 66 -2.75 -12.49 5.28
CA ALA A 66 -3.80 -12.62 4.28
C ALA A 66 -4.95 -11.62 4.40
N GLU A 67 -5.12 -10.98 5.57
CA GLU A 67 -6.26 -10.09 5.85
C GLU A 67 -7.61 -10.80 5.58
N GLU A 68 -7.72 -12.08 5.96
CA GLU A 68 -8.91 -12.93 5.77
C GLU A 68 -9.30 -13.20 4.30
N LEU A 69 -8.38 -12.97 3.36
CA LEU A 69 -8.60 -13.18 1.92
C LEU A 69 -7.68 -14.28 1.37
N ASP A 70 -8.17 -15.07 0.41
CA ASP A 70 -7.36 -16.14 -0.20
C ASP A 70 -6.47 -15.59 -1.33
N GLU A 71 -7.09 -15.21 -2.45
CA GLU A 71 -6.42 -14.55 -3.57
C GLU A 71 -6.11 -13.08 -3.23
N VAL A 72 -4.99 -12.58 -3.76
CA VAL A 72 -4.62 -11.17 -3.70
C VAL A 72 -5.74 -10.34 -4.31
N GLU A 73 -6.31 -9.47 -3.49
CA GLU A 73 -7.43 -8.63 -3.87
C GLU A 73 -7.02 -7.16 -3.87
N VAL A 74 -7.40 -6.47 -4.94
CA VAL A 74 -7.25 -5.02 -5.09
C VAL A 74 -8.61 -4.40 -5.28
N ARG A 75 -8.90 -3.37 -4.48
CA ARG A 75 -10.16 -2.63 -4.49
C ARG A 75 -9.91 -1.14 -4.78
N PRO A 76 -10.93 -0.38 -5.22
CA PRO A 76 -10.83 1.07 -5.29
C PRO A 76 -10.64 1.66 -3.88
N GLY A 77 -9.48 2.28 -3.64
CA GLY A 77 -9.18 2.96 -2.39
C GLY A 77 -9.51 4.46 -2.40
N LEU A 78 -8.83 5.21 -1.54
CA LEU A 78 -9.00 6.66 -1.44
C LEU A 78 -8.50 7.37 -2.71
N GLY A 79 -7.48 6.82 -3.39
CA GLY A 79 -6.91 7.47 -4.57
C GLY A 79 -6.11 8.73 -4.25
N LEU A 80 -5.46 8.75 -3.08
CA LEU A 80 -4.47 9.77 -2.74
C LEU A 80 -3.11 9.46 -3.38
N LEU A 81 -2.87 8.19 -3.71
CA LEU A 81 -1.70 7.69 -4.42
C LEU A 81 -2.15 6.89 -5.64
N ASP A 82 -1.45 7.03 -6.77
CA ASP A 82 -1.82 6.36 -8.03
C ASP A 82 -1.25 4.94 -8.16
N PHE A 83 -0.50 4.47 -7.15
CA PHE A 83 0.14 3.16 -7.11
C PHE A 83 -0.28 2.38 -5.85
N ALA A 84 -0.09 1.06 -5.89
CA ALA A 84 -0.47 0.19 -4.77
C ALA A 84 0.47 0.35 -3.57
N VAL A 85 -0.05 0.17 -2.36
CA VAL A 85 0.75 0.20 -1.13
C VAL A 85 0.56 -1.10 -0.38
N ASP A 86 1.66 -1.78 -0.10
CA ASP A 86 1.74 -2.89 0.86
C ASP A 86 2.58 -2.47 2.08
N VAL A 87 2.43 -3.17 3.20
CA VAL A 87 2.98 -2.77 4.51
C VAL A 87 3.59 -3.95 5.23
N HIS A 88 4.45 -3.67 6.22
CA HIS A 88 5.21 -4.66 6.99
C HIS A 88 6.10 -5.52 6.08
N ALA A 89 6.72 -4.89 5.07
CA ALA A 89 7.34 -5.56 3.93
C ALA A 89 8.38 -6.62 4.35
N ALA A 90 9.44 -6.22 5.05
CA ALA A 90 10.43 -7.17 5.54
C ALA A 90 9.91 -8.03 6.71
N GLN A 91 9.01 -7.48 7.54
CA GLN A 91 8.61 -8.10 8.81
C GLN A 91 7.63 -9.26 8.60
N TRP A 92 6.72 -9.12 7.64
CA TRP A 92 5.67 -10.10 7.34
C TRP A 92 5.87 -10.77 5.97
N GLY A 93 6.89 -10.32 5.21
CA GLY A 93 7.21 -10.86 3.88
C GLY A 93 6.26 -10.37 2.79
N THR A 94 5.52 -9.28 2.99
CA THR A 94 4.53 -8.79 2.01
C THR A 94 5.14 -8.22 0.74
N LEU A 95 6.46 -8.00 0.68
CA LEU A 95 7.14 -7.64 -0.57
C LEU A 95 6.90 -8.68 -1.67
N SER A 96 6.95 -9.98 -1.37
CA SER A 96 6.72 -11.01 -2.38
C SER A 96 5.29 -11.03 -2.90
N ARG A 97 4.31 -10.67 -2.06
CA ARG A 97 2.92 -10.42 -2.48
C ARG A 97 2.84 -9.27 -3.49
N LEU A 98 3.46 -8.13 -3.19
CA LEU A 98 3.45 -6.99 -4.12
C LEU A 98 4.16 -7.32 -5.44
N VAL A 99 5.31 -8.01 -5.39
CA VAL A 99 6.02 -8.48 -6.59
C VAL A 99 5.13 -9.39 -7.44
N ALA A 100 4.46 -10.37 -6.83
CA ALA A 100 3.56 -11.26 -7.55
C ALA A 100 2.32 -10.54 -8.10
N ALA A 101 1.80 -9.53 -7.40
CA ALA A 101 0.69 -8.72 -7.87
C ALA A 101 1.07 -7.91 -9.12
N VAL A 102 2.28 -7.34 -9.16
CA VAL A 102 2.80 -6.64 -10.36
C VAL A 102 3.06 -7.62 -11.50
N ASP A 103 3.69 -8.77 -11.23
CA ASP A 103 3.96 -9.81 -12.23
C ASP A 103 2.69 -10.37 -12.87
N ALA A 104 1.64 -10.58 -12.07
CA ALA A 104 0.36 -11.07 -12.56
C ALA A 104 -0.50 -10.00 -13.25
N GLY A 105 -0.05 -8.73 -13.26
CA GLY A 105 -0.78 -7.59 -13.82
C GLY A 105 -2.01 -7.19 -13.00
N ILE A 106 -2.07 -7.55 -11.71
CA ILE A 106 -3.15 -7.15 -10.79
C ILE A 106 -3.01 -5.66 -10.45
N VAL A 107 -1.77 -5.19 -10.30
CA VAL A 107 -1.41 -3.77 -10.19
C VAL A 107 -0.25 -3.46 -11.14
N SER A 108 -0.10 -2.22 -11.58
CA SER A 108 0.99 -1.82 -12.49
C SER A 108 2.31 -1.57 -11.79
N GLU A 109 2.25 -0.96 -10.60
CA GLU A 109 3.39 -0.67 -9.74
C GLU A 109 2.90 -0.46 -8.29
N GLY A 110 3.84 -0.47 -7.35
CA GLY A 110 3.54 -0.14 -5.97
C GLY A 110 4.77 0.03 -5.11
N VAL A 111 4.52 0.29 -3.82
CA VAL A 111 5.54 0.31 -2.78
C VAL A 111 5.16 -0.63 -1.66
N ALA A 112 6.13 -1.38 -1.13
CA ALA A 112 5.99 -2.08 0.14
C ALA A 112 6.80 -1.31 1.19
N VAL A 113 6.22 -1.04 2.36
CA VAL A 113 6.84 -0.22 3.42
C VAL A 113 7.17 -1.11 4.62
N ASP A 114 8.40 -1.07 5.10
CA ASP A 114 8.80 -1.76 6.33
C ASP A 114 8.12 -1.16 7.57
N GLU A 115 8.05 -1.93 8.66
CA GLU A 115 7.72 -1.40 9.98
C GLU A 115 8.66 -0.25 10.39
N HIS A 116 8.18 0.62 11.28
CA HIS A 116 8.90 1.81 11.75
C HIS A 116 9.41 2.73 10.63
N THR A 117 8.75 2.70 9.47
CA THR A 117 9.15 3.45 8.26
C THR A 117 7.95 4.17 7.66
N ALA A 118 8.19 5.36 7.09
CA ALA A 118 7.18 6.14 6.39
C ALA A 118 7.70 6.62 5.04
N LEU A 119 6.87 6.49 4.01
CA LEU A 119 7.03 7.20 2.74
C LEU A 119 6.26 8.52 2.83
N VAL A 120 6.98 9.63 2.78
CA VAL A 120 6.39 10.98 2.82
C VAL A 120 6.30 11.52 1.40
N ILE A 121 5.07 11.85 0.97
CA ILE A 121 4.77 12.39 -0.35
C ILE A 121 4.20 13.79 -0.18
N SER A 122 4.70 14.73 -0.97
CA SER A 122 4.34 16.15 -0.94
C SER A 122 4.36 16.71 -2.35
N ALA A 123 3.46 17.65 -2.65
CA ALA A 123 3.51 18.41 -3.90
C ALA A 123 4.67 19.43 -3.93
N GLN A 124 5.31 19.71 -2.79
CA GLN A 124 6.34 20.74 -2.63
C GLN A 124 7.75 20.17 -2.53
N ALA A 125 7.91 18.86 -2.38
CA ALA A 125 9.20 18.21 -2.18
C ALA A 125 9.24 16.84 -2.87
N ALA A 126 10.45 16.37 -3.18
CA ALA A 126 10.64 15.01 -3.66
C ALA A 126 10.17 13.98 -2.59
N PRO A 127 9.66 12.81 -3.00
CA PRO A 127 9.31 11.74 -2.06
C PRO A 127 10.49 11.40 -1.15
N ALA A 128 10.21 11.21 0.13
CA ALA A 128 11.24 11.01 1.14
C ALA A 128 10.90 9.84 2.06
N VAL A 129 11.89 9.01 2.35
CA VAL A 129 11.76 7.94 3.35
C VAL A 129 12.16 8.46 4.72
N ARG A 130 11.44 8.06 5.77
CA ARG A 130 11.74 8.37 7.17
C ARG A 130 11.60 7.12 8.02
N GLY A 131 12.38 7.05 9.10
CA GLY A 131 12.36 5.92 10.02
C GLY A 131 13.54 4.96 9.81
N ASP A 132 13.41 3.77 10.40
CA ASP A 132 14.54 2.85 10.59
C ASP A 132 14.63 1.73 9.54
N GLY A 133 13.60 1.56 8.71
CA GLY A 133 13.52 0.54 7.67
C GLY A 133 13.59 1.10 6.24
N GLN A 134 13.01 0.35 5.30
CA GLN A 134 13.10 0.61 3.87
C GLN A 134 11.73 0.79 3.23
N VAL A 135 11.72 1.47 2.10
CA VAL A 135 10.59 1.45 1.16
C VAL A 135 11.05 0.71 -0.10
N TRP A 136 10.29 -0.30 -0.49
CA TRP A 136 10.58 -1.16 -1.63
C TRP A 136 9.66 -0.76 -2.78
N ARG A 137 10.20 -0.07 -3.79
CA ARG A 137 9.44 0.24 -5.00
C ARG A 137 9.48 -0.94 -5.96
N VAL A 138 8.32 -1.36 -6.44
CA VAL A 138 8.14 -2.50 -7.34
C VAL A 138 7.43 -2.02 -8.60
N GLU A 139 8.05 -2.25 -9.75
CA GLU A 139 7.51 -1.88 -11.06
C GLU A 139 7.82 -2.95 -12.11
N ALA A 140 6.95 -3.08 -13.11
CA ALA A 140 7.20 -3.95 -14.26
C ALA A 140 8.37 -3.40 -15.10
N ALA A 141 9.27 -4.28 -15.54
CA ALA A 141 10.38 -3.95 -16.41
C ALA A 141 10.31 -4.75 -17.73
N ALA A 142 11.14 -4.39 -18.72
CA ALA A 142 11.16 -5.06 -20.02
C ALA A 142 11.42 -6.58 -19.93
N SER A 143 12.14 -7.01 -18.90
CA SER A 143 12.40 -8.43 -18.60
C SER A 143 12.26 -8.69 -17.10
N GLY A 144 11.03 -8.92 -16.66
CA GLY A 144 10.70 -9.28 -15.27
C GLY A 144 10.26 -8.08 -14.43
N ILE A 145 10.48 -8.19 -13.12
CA ILE A 145 10.07 -7.19 -12.12
C ILE A 145 11.29 -6.50 -11.55
N GLN A 146 11.27 -5.16 -11.56
CA GLN A 146 12.30 -4.35 -10.92
C GLN A 146 11.87 -4.04 -9.49
N VAL A 147 12.78 -4.32 -8.55
CA VAL A 147 12.63 -3.93 -7.14
C VAL A 147 13.75 -2.96 -6.79
N GLN A 148 13.37 -1.74 -6.40
CA GLN A 148 14.29 -0.71 -5.94
C GLN A 148 14.09 -0.44 -4.46
N VAL A 149 15.20 -0.33 -3.72
CA VAL A 149 15.19 0.04 -2.31
C VAL A 149 15.40 1.54 -2.16
N LEU A 150 14.51 2.19 -1.43
CA LEU A 150 14.60 3.59 -1.03
C LEU A 150 14.89 3.69 0.47
N ARG A 151 15.77 4.63 0.85
CA ARG A 151 16.25 4.84 2.22
C ARG A 151 16.20 6.32 2.58
N ALA A 152 16.22 6.61 3.88
CA ALA A 152 16.16 7.97 4.43
C ALA A 152 17.38 8.84 4.07
#